data_AF-A0A7S4JQQ2-F1
#
_entry.id   AF-A0A7S4JQQ2-F1
#
_cell.length_a   1.000
_cell.length_b   1.000
_cell.length_c   1.000
_cell.angle_alpha   90.00
_cell.angle_beta   90.00
_cell.angle_gamma   90.00
#
_symmetry.space_group_name_H-M   'P 1'
#
loop_
_entity.id
_entity.type
_entity.pdbx_description
1 polymer ?
#
loop_
_entity_poly.entity_id
_entity_poly.type
_entity_poly.pdbx_seq_one_letter_code
_entity_poly.pdbx_strand_id
1 'polypeptide(L)'
;ALRRLFLSAAATLASGPSATDGEAGAACLPGDLDISCIGVYKVPIDDNIRPYTSTPEQLKKFAPDLRWVPHVELPKKYDEAYSELSMSLRERCMSLKEKVLRGKLEEAGVELLGITPRVTACGRAIVIELNRAAEKQKSKSMSSTSSNKSTPVDYSMKSYRISEALSELEASLGSCDVLIGQGLRGELGVSAPAQILILAEINEMNENFATLMEIVPSKIQ
;
A
#
# COMPACT_ATOMS: atom_id res chain seq x y z
N ALA A 1 6.12 -0.32 -24.93
CA ALA A 1 4.79 -0.32 -24.28
C ALA A 1 4.87 0.20 -22.85
N LEU A 2 5.71 -0.37 -21.97
CA LEU A 2 5.92 0.13 -20.58
C LEU A 2 6.35 1.60 -20.51
N ARG A 3 7.29 2.06 -21.36
CA ARG A 3 7.65 3.49 -21.43
C ARG A 3 6.43 4.39 -21.68
N ARG A 4 5.48 3.98 -22.52
CA ARG A 4 4.24 4.75 -22.77
C ARG A 4 3.25 4.67 -21.61
N LEU A 5 3.19 3.54 -20.89
CA LEU A 5 2.40 3.43 -19.66
C LEU A 5 2.96 4.34 -18.54
N PHE A 6 4.29 4.40 -18.39
CA PHE A 6 4.95 5.34 -17.47
C PHE A 6 4.83 6.80 -17.92
N LEU A 7 4.95 7.08 -19.22
CA LEU A 7 4.84 8.44 -19.77
C LEU A 7 3.40 8.98 -19.80
N SER A 8 2.37 8.12 -19.89
CA SER A 8 0.97 8.55 -19.92
C SER A 8 0.35 8.75 -18.53
N ALA A 9 0.93 8.20 -17.47
CA ALA A 9 0.53 8.49 -16.08
C ALA A 9 1.23 9.74 -15.49
N ALA A 10 2.32 10.21 -16.11
CA ALA A 10 3.08 11.37 -15.67
C ALA A 10 2.53 12.73 -16.14
N ALA A 11 1.36 12.75 -16.78
CA ALA A 11 0.81 13.94 -17.43
C ALA A 11 -0.18 14.73 -16.57
N THR A 12 0.02 14.84 -15.25
CA THR A 12 -0.46 15.98 -14.46
C THR A 12 0.16 15.91 -13.06
N LEU A 13 1.20 16.72 -12.80
CA LEU A 13 1.38 17.52 -11.57
C LEU A 13 2.79 18.16 -11.58
N ALA A 14 2.76 19.50 -11.60
CA ALA A 14 3.76 20.45 -11.11
C ALA A 14 5.17 20.48 -11.73
N SER A 15 5.35 21.45 -12.61
CA SER A 15 6.60 22.20 -12.79
C SER A 15 6.92 23.03 -11.54
N GLY A 16 8.08 22.80 -10.93
CA GLY A 16 8.72 23.67 -9.95
C GLY A 16 10.21 23.33 -9.83
N PRO A 17 11.15 24.29 -9.97
CA PRO A 17 12.57 23.99 -9.90
C PRO A 17 13.01 24.02 -8.44
N SER A 18 13.62 22.95 -7.96
CA SER A 18 14.55 23.05 -6.83
C SER A 18 15.69 22.07 -7.02
N ALA A 19 16.89 22.63 -7.05
CA ALA A 19 18.15 21.96 -7.25
C ALA A 19 18.49 21.08 -6.03
N THR A 20 18.46 19.77 -6.24
CA THR A 20 19.42 18.86 -5.62
C THR A 20 19.98 18.00 -6.75
N ASP A 21 21.31 18.01 -6.92
CA ASP A 21 22.05 17.18 -7.88
C ASP A 21 22.06 15.71 -7.41
N GLY A 22 20.88 15.09 -7.40
CA GLY A 22 20.69 13.65 -7.34
C GLY A 22 19.84 13.25 -8.53
N GLU A 23 20.13 12.11 -9.16
CA GLU A 23 19.28 11.54 -10.21
C GLU A 23 17.81 11.62 -9.77
N ALA A 24 17.05 12.53 -10.38
CA ALA A 24 15.64 12.71 -10.11
C ALA A 24 14.90 11.48 -10.66
N GLY A 25 14.85 10.41 -9.86
CA GLY A 25 14.07 9.23 -10.14
C GLY A 25 12.60 9.65 -10.21
N ALA A 26 12.02 9.65 -11.41
CA ALA A 26 10.61 10.01 -11.62
C ALA A 26 9.63 9.02 -10.94
N ALA A 27 10.14 7.90 -10.41
CA ALA A 27 9.39 6.91 -9.68
C ALA A 27 10.31 6.17 -8.70
N CYS A 28 9.70 5.51 -7.72
CA CYS A 28 10.37 4.57 -6.82
C CYS A 28 9.71 3.20 -6.85
N LEU A 29 10.48 2.17 -6.52
CA LEU A 29 9.93 0.84 -6.31
C LEU A 29 9.30 0.72 -4.90
N PRO A 30 8.23 -0.06 -4.73
CA PRO A 30 7.65 -0.31 -3.41
C PRO A 30 8.66 -0.97 -2.47
N GLY A 31 8.79 -0.44 -1.26
CA GLY A 31 9.77 -0.90 -0.27
C GLY A 31 11.12 -0.18 -0.33
N ASP A 32 11.27 0.78 -1.25
CA ASP A 32 12.38 1.74 -1.19
C ASP A 32 12.17 2.73 -0.04
N LEU A 33 13.10 2.73 0.91
CA LEU A 33 13.01 3.49 2.17
C LEU A 33 13.83 4.78 2.13
N ASP A 34 14.37 5.15 0.98
CA ASP A 34 15.11 6.40 0.85
C ASP A 34 14.19 7.61 0.97
N ILE A 35 14.69 8.64 1.63
CA ILE A 35 13.99 9.91 1.86
C ILE A 35 13.57 10.55 0.53
N SER A 36 14.37 10.38 -0.53
CA SER A 36 14.04 10.86 -1.88
C SER A 36 12.77 10.25 -2.48
N CYS A 37 12.31 9.10 -1.97
CA CYS A 37 11.09 8.45 -2.44
C CYS A 37 9.82 8.95 -1.75
N ILE A 38 9.92 9.81 -0.73
CA ILE A 38 8.77 10.33 0.00
C ILE A 38 7.97 11.29 -0.90
N GLY A 39 6.69 10.98 -1.09
CA GLY A 39 5.80 11.74 -1.98
C GLY A 39 6.11 11.64 -3.47
N VAL A 40 6.93 10.67 -3.89
CA VAL A 40 7.19 10.34 -5.31
C VAL A 40 6.27 9.21 -5.77
N TYR A 41 5.97 9.10 -7.07
CA TYR A 41 5.16 8.00 -7.60
C TYR A 41 5.79 6.62 -7.31
N LYS A 42 4.97 5.65 -6.87
CA LYS A 42 5.39 4.26 -6.65
C LYS A 42 4.90 3.36 -7.77
N VAL A 43 5.79 2.52 -8.29
CA VAL A 43 5.41 1.50 -9.26
C VAL A 43 4.44 0.50 -8.60
N PRO A 44 3.26 0.21 -9.17
CA PRO A 44 2.33 -0.74 -8.57
C PRO A 44 2.96 -2.12 -8.37
N ILE A 45 2.65 -2.75 -7.23
CA ILE A 45 2.96 -4.15 -6.99
C ILE A 45 2.01 -4.94 -7.91
N ASP A 46 2.47 -5.46 -9.05
CA ASP A 46 1.66 -6.29 -9.95
C ASP A 46 2.51 -7.44 -10.52
N ASP A 47 1.90 -8.62 -10.64
CA ASP A 47 2.50 -9.81 -11.24
C ASP A 47 2.90 -9.56 -12.70
N ASN A 48 2.23 -8.62 -13.39
CA ASN A 48 2.58 -8.23 -14.75
C ASN A 48 3.91 -7.46 -14.84
N ILE A 49 4.28 -6.72 -13.79
CA ILE A 49 5.48 -5.88 -13.76
C ILE A 49 6.68 -6.67 -13.19
N ARG A 50 6.39 -7.69 -12.38
CA ARG A 50 7.38 -8.54 -11.71
C ARG A 50 8.49 -9.09 -12.63
N PRO A 51 8.24 -9.56 -13.86
CA PRO A 51 9.31 -10.04 -14.75
C PRO A 51 10.32 -8.96 -15.17
N TYR A 52 9.98 -7.69 -15.01
CA TYR A 52 10.81 -6.55 -15.40
C TYR A 52 11.58 -5.96 -14.21
N THR A 53 11.13 -6.22 -12.97
CA THR A 53 11.70 -5.66 -11.74
C THR A 53 12.34 -6.71 -10.83
N SER A 54 12.24 -8.01 -11.18
CA SER A 54 12.67 -9.11 -10.29
C SER A 54 14.17 -9.15 -10.00
N THR A 55 15.00 -8.68 -10.93
CA THR A 55 16.46 -8.67 -10.78
C THR A 55 17.00 -7.28 -11.10
N PRO A 56 18.13 -6.88 -10.49
CA PRO A 56 18.73 -5.59 -10.77
C PRO A 56 19.14 -5.45 -12.25
N GLU A 57 19.55 -6.55 -12.89
CA GLU A 57 19.93 -6.55 -14.31
C GLU A 57 18.72 -6.31 -15.23
N GLN A 58 17.57 -6.92 -14.92
CA GLN A 58 16.33 -6.68 -15.67
C GLN A 58 15.83 -5.26 -15.44
N LEU A 59 15.82 -4.79 -14.19
CA LEU A 59 15.39 -3.42 -13.89
C LEU A 59 16.25 -2.42 -14.66
N LYS A 60 17.58 -2.57 -14.61
CA LYS A 60 18.50 -1.69 -15.33
C LYS A 60 18.29 -1.69 -16.85
N LYS A 61 17.83 -2.81 -17.41
CA LYS A 61 17.50 -2.91 -18.85
C LYS A 61 16.24 -2.13 -19.22
N PHE A 62 15.23 -2.11 -18.36
CA PHE A 62 13.91 -1.55 -18.67
C PHE A 62 13.68 -0.14 -18.09
N ALA A 63 14.32 0.16 -16.96
CA ALA A 63 14.25 1.42 -16.22
C ALA A 63 15.60 1.66 -15.49
N PRO A 64 16.64 2.14 -16.20
CA PRO A 64 17.97 2.33 -15.63
C PRO A 64 18.01 3.37 -14.51
N ASP A 65 17.07 4.31 -14.51
CA ASP A 65 16.98 5.42 -13.55
C ASP A 65 16.31 4.99 -12.22
N LEU A 66 15.80 3.76 -12.14
CA LEU A 66 15.20 3.23 -10.91
C LEU A 66 16.24 2.48 -10.08
N ARG A 67 16.31 2.82 -8.79
CA ARG A 67 17.02 1.99 -7.83
C ARG A 67 16.29 0.67 -7.66
N TRP A 68 17.05 -0.42 -7.75
CA TRP A 68 16.52 -1.75 -7.45
C TRP A 68 16.40 -1.95 -5.94
N VAL A 69 15.25 -2.47 -5.52
CA VAL A 69 15.00 -2.93 -4.15
C VAL A 69 14.39 -4.32 -4.18
N PRO A 70 14.64 -5.16 -3.15
CA PRO A 70 14.01 -6.46 -3.04
C PRO A 70 12.49 -6.36 -3.03
N HIS A 71 11.83 -7.30 -3.70
CA HIS A 71 10.38 -7.34 -3.72
C HIS A 71 9.79 -7.67 -2.35
N VAL A 72 8.68 -7.03 -2.02
CA VAL A 72 7.92 -7.35 -0.81
C VAL A 72 7.18 -8.67 -1.01
N GLU A 73 7.60 -9.70 -0.28
CA GLU A 73 6.97 -11.02 -0.35
C GLU A 73 5.55 -10.99 0.24
N LEU A 74 4.61 -11.61 -0.47
CA LEU A 74 3.27 -11.83 0.07
C LEU A 74 3.32 -12.91 1.16
N PRO A 75 2.68 -12.68 2.33
CA PRO A 75 2.53 -13.71 3.35
C PRO A 75 1.86 -14.96 2.77
N LYS A 76 2.39 -16.14 3.10
CA LYS A 76 1.90 -17.42 2.55
C LYS A 76 0.66 -17.94 3.29
N LYS A 77 0.44 -17.47 4.51
CA LYS A 77 -0.65 -17.92 5.39
C LYS A 77 -1.54 -16.75 5.77
N TYR A 78 -2.83 -17.04 5.87
CA TYR A 78 -3.84 -16.07 6.32
C TYR A 78 -3.51 -15.49 7.70
N ASP A 79 -3.21 -16.37 8.66
CA ASP A 79 -2.95 -15.97 10.06
C ASP A 79 -1.71 -15.06 10.18
N GLU A 80 -0.71 -15.28 9.33
CA GLU A 80 0.49 -14.44 9.25
C GLU A 80 0.14 -13.04 8.71
N ALA A 81 -0.60 -12.97 7.59
CA ALA A 81 -1.07 -11.70 7.04
C ALA A 81 -1.95 -10.93 8.03
N TYR A 82 -2.87 -11.62 8.71
CA TYR A 82 -3.77 -11.00 9.69
C TYR A 82 -3.02 -10.52 10.93
N SER A 83 -2.11 -11.32 11.48
CA SER A 83 -1.33 -10.93 12.67
C SER A 83 -0.42 -9.75 12.37
N GLU A 84 0.19 -9.71 11.19
CA GLU A 84 1.00 -8.58 10.77
C GLU A 84 0.16 -7.30 10.60
N LEU A 85 -0.98 -7.38 9.91
CA LEU A 85 -1.89 -6.26 9.71
C LEU A 85 -2.43 -5.71 11.04
N SER A 86 -2.88 -6.60 11.93
CA SER A 86 -3.56 -6.24 13.18
C SER A 86 -2.63 -5.77 14.30
N MET A 87 -1.42 -6.37 14.42
CA MET A 87 -0.51 -6.09 15.52
C MET A 87 0.59 -5.11 15.11
N SER A 88 1.35 -5.44 14.06
CA SER A 88 2.55 -4.68 13.69
C SER A 88 2.22 -3.42 12.90
N LEU A 89 1.49 -3.56 11.79
CA LEU A 89 1.24 -2.44 10.88
C LEU A 89 0.32 -1.40 11.49
N ARG A 90 -0.70 -1.85 12.25
CA ARG A 90 -1.59 -0.94 12.98
C ARG A 90 -0.84 -0.05 13.97
N GLU A 91 0.04 -0.62 14.79
CA GLU A 91 0.82 0.15 15.77
C GLU A 91 1.72 1.17 15.07
N ARG A 92 2.40 0.75 13.99
CA ARG A 92 3.26 1.62 13.20
C ARG A 92 2.48 2.78 12.57
N CYS A 93 1.30 2.52 11.99
CA CYS A 93 0.40 3.58 11.48
C CYS A 93 0.02 4.59 12.56
N MET A 94 -0.33 4.12 13.75
CA MET A 94 -0.68 5.00 14.87
C MET A 94 0.52 5.83 15.34
N SER A 95 1.73 5.27 15.27
CA SER A 95 2.96 5.96 15.66
C SER A 95 3.35 7.11 14.71
N LEU A 96 2.86 7.10 13.45
CA LEU A 96 3.10 8.18 12.48
C LEU A 96 2.58 9.52 13.01
N LYS A 97 1.42 9.51 13.67
CA LYS A 97 0.83 10.71 14.28
C LYS A 97 1.77 11.36 15.29
N GLU A 98 2.39 10.55 16.14
CA GLU A 98 3.35 11.03 17.14
C GLU A 98 4.61 11.61 16.50
N LYS A 99 5.12 10.98 15.43
CA LYS A 99 6.28 11.48 14.69
C LYS A 99 6.00 12.83 14.03
N VAL A 100 4.83 12.98 13.39
CA VAL A 100 4.41 14.25 12.77
C VAL A 100 4.19 15.35 13.80
N LEU A 101 3.54 15.05 14.94
CA LEU A 101 3.38 16.01 16.05
C LEU A 101 4.71 16.55 16.59
N ARG A 102 5.75 15.72 16.58
CA ARG A 102 7.12 16.10 16.97
C ARG A 102 7.88 16.84 15.87
N GLY A 103 7.28 17.04 14.70
CA GLY A 103 7.91 17.64 13.53
C GLY A 103 8.91 16.74 12.81
N LYS A 104 8.94 15.44 13.10
CA LYS A 104 9.85 14.46 12.49
C LYS A 104 9.24 13.91 11.20
N LEU A 105 9.06 14.78 10.20
CA LEU A 105 8.41 14.43 8.93
C LEU A 105 9.22 13.41 8.10
N GLU A 106 10.56 13.49 8.12
CA GLU A 106 11.41 12.52 7.42
C GLU A 106 11.25 11.11 8.00
N GLU A 107 11.31 10.98 9.34
CA GLU A 107 11.11 9.69 10.01
C GLU A 107 9.69 9.14 9.74
N ALA A 108 8.68 10.00 9.73
CA ALA A 108 7.31 9.61 9.41
C ALA A 108 7.18 9.13 7.95
N GLY A 109 7.78 9.84 7.00
CA GLY A 109 7.76 9.47 5.59
C GLY A 109 8.48 8.16 5.31
N VAL A 110 9.69 7.96 5.86
CA VAL A 110 10.43 6.69 5.72
C VAL A 110 9.64 5.53 6.31
N GLU A 111 9.00 5.72 7.46
CA GLU A 111 8.18 4.68 8.05
C GLU A 111 6.96 4.35 7.18
N LEU A 112 6.29 5.36 6.63
CA LEU A 112 5.15 5.21 5.73
C LEU A 112 5.55 4.46 4.44
N LEU A 113 6.71 4.77 3.85
CA LEU A 113 7.27 4.02 2.71
C LEU A 113 7.44 2.53 3.02
N GLY A 114 7.74 2.18 4.27
CA GLY A 114 7.83 0.79 4.74
C GLY A 114 6.49 0.14 5.09
N ILE A 115 5.49 0.92 5.50
CA ILE A 115 4.15 0.43 5.85
C ILE A 115 3.36 0.08 4.59
N THR A 116 3.29 1.02 3.64
CA THR A 116 2.42 0.93 2.45
C THR A 116 2.53 -0.41 1.71
N PRO A 117 3.73 -0.86 1.28
CA PRO A 117 3.82 -2.10 0.51
C PRO A 117 3.50 -3.35 1.35
N ARG A 118 3.69 -3.30 2.68
CA ARG A 118 3.35 -4.41 3.58
C ARG A 118 1.84 -4.50 3.80
N VAL A 119 1.15 -3.37 3.92
CA VAL A 119 -0.32 -3.31 3.97
C VAL A 119 -0.91 -3.89 2.69
N THR A 120 -0.43 -3.46 1.52
CA THR A 120 -0.83 -4.00 0.22
C THR A 120 -0.59 -5.51 0.13
N ALA A 121 0.60 -5.98 0.52
CA ALA A 121 0.94 -7.40 0.47
C ALA A 121 0.05 -8.26 1.38
N CYS A 122 -0.18 -7.82 2.63
CA CYS A 122 -1.05 -8.53 3.58
C CYS A 122 -2.51 -8.52 3.15
N GLY A 123 -3.04 -7.37 2.72
CA GLY A 123 -4.41 -7.23 2.25
C GLY A 123 -4.69 -8.11 1.04
N ARG A 124 -3.77 -8.15 0.07
CA ARG A 124 -3.88 -9.03 -1.10
C ARG A 124 -3.83 -10.50 -0.72
N ALA A 125 -2.93 -10.91 0.18
CA ALA A 125 -2.87 -12.29 0.65
C ALA A 125 -4.21 -12.72 1.29
N ILE A 126 -4.82 -11.86 2.11
CA ILE A 126 -6.14 -12.07 2.72
C ILE A 126 -7.22 -12.26 1.64
N VAL A 127 -7.28 -11.36 0.65
CA VAL A 127 -8.26 -11.43 -0.45
C VAL A 127 -8.09 -12.71 -1.27
N ILE A 128 -6.85 -13.10 -1.59
CA ILE A 128 -6.54 -14.34 -2.33
C ILE A 128 -7.02 -15.57 -1.57
N GLU A 129 -6.74 -15.67 -0.26
CA GLU A 129 -7.16 -16.82 0.54
C GLU A 129 -8.69 -16.89 0.69
N LEU A 130 -9.37 -15.76 0.85
CA LEU A 130 -10.84 -15.72 0.92
C LEU A 130 -11.48 -16.13 -0.41
N ASN A 131 -10.96 -15.67 -1.54
CA ASN A 131 -11.41 -16.11 -2.86
C ASN A 131 -11.18 -17.62 -3.05
N ARG A 132 -10.03 -18.14 -2.61
CA ARG A 132 -9.75 -19.58 -2.66
C ARG A 132 -10.71 -20.38 -1.77
N ALA A 133 -11.08 -19.86 -0.60
CA ALA A 133 -12.08 -20.49 0.27
C ALA A 133 -13.48 -20.49 -0.36
N ALA A 134 -13.86 -19.40 -1.03
CA ALA A 134 -15.12 -19.28 -1.76
C ALA A 134 -15.24 -20.34 -2.87
N GLU A 135 -14.20 -20.52 -3.68
CA GLU A 135 -14.18 -21.52 -4.76
C GLU A 135 -14.24 -22.97 -4.24
N LYS A 136 -13.60 -23.25 -3.09
CA LYS A 136 -13.71 -24.56 -2.42
C LYS A 136 -15.13 -24.85 -1.94
N GLN A 137 -15.90 -23.83 -1.53
CA GLN A 137 -17.29 -24.01 -1.14
C GLN A 137 -18.20 -24.25 -2.35
N LYS A 138 -18.01 -23.50 -3.44
CA LYS A 138 -18.77 -23.69 -4.69
C LYS A 138 -18.61 -25.10 -5.24
N SER A 139 -17.37 -25.59 -5.33
CA SER A 139 -17.07 -26.93 -5.85
C SER A 139 -17.66 -28.06 -4.99
N LYS A 140 -17.71 -27.91 -3.67
CA LYS A 140 -18.39 -28.88 -2.77
C LYS A 140 -19.92 -28.85 -2.93
N SER A 141 -20.51 -27.66 -3.07
CA SER A 141 -21.96 -27.52 -3.23
C SER A 141 -22.48 -28.11 -4.55
N MET A 142 -21.66 -28.14 -5.61
CA MET A 142 -22.03 -28.75 -6.89
C MET A 142 -21.93 -30.28 -6.89
N SER A 143 -21.19 -30.89 -5.95
CA SER A 143 -21.03 -32.34 -5.88
C SER A 143 -21.97 -33.04 -4.89
N SER A 144 -22.66 -32.30 -4.01
CA SER A 144 -23.56 -32.85 -2.98
C SER A 144 -25.01 -32.40 -3.14
N THR A 145 -25.88 -33.28 -3.64
CA THR A 145 -27.35 -33.12 -3.75
C THR A 145 -28.11 -33.20 -2.41
N SER A 146 -27.52 -32.83 -1.26
CA SER A 146 -28.21 -33.05 0.03
C SER A 146 -27.93 -32.01 1.11
N SER A 147 -29.01 -31.29 1.44
CA SER A 147 -29.41 -30.76 2.74
C SER A 147 -28.35 -30.67 3.85
N ASN A 148 -27.91 -29.46 4.17
CA ASN A 148 -28.22 -28.88 5.48
C ASN A 148 -27.92 -27.37 5.57
N LYS A 149 -28.80 -26.71 6.32
CA LYS A 149 -28.94 -25.27 6.53
C LYS A 149 -27.79 -24.73 7.39
N SER A 150 -26.68 -24.34 6.78
CA SER A 150 -25.84 -23.26 7.31
C SER A 150 -25.85 -22.17 6.25
N THR A 151 -26.26 -20.95 6.62
CA THR A 151 -26.13 -19.78 5.74
C THR A 151 -24.71 -19.77 5.18
N PRO A 152 -24.52 -19.93 3.85
CA PRO A 152 -23.19 -19.91 3.28
C PRO A 152 -22.60 -18.54 3.62
N VAL A 153 -21.53 -18.53 4.43
CA VAL A 153 -20.74 -17.33 4.61
C VAL A 153 -20.21 -16.99 3.23
N ASP A 154 -20.80 -15.97 2.59
CA ASP A 154 -20.42 -15.59 1.24
C ASP A 154 -19.05 -14.92 1.28
N TYR A 155 -18.01 -15.75 1.23
CA TYR A 155 -16.63 -15.33 1.17
C TYR A 155 -16.35 -14.48 -0.08
N SER A 156 -17.16 -14.60 -1.15
CA SER A 156 -17.04 -13.76 -2.33
C SER A 156 -17.43 -12.32 -2.02
N MET A 157 -18.58 -12.11 -1.37
CA MET A 157 -19.02 -10.77 -0.97
C MET A 157 -18.09 -10.15 0.10
N LYS A 158 -17.58 -10.97 1.03
CA LYS A 158 -16.59 -10.48 2.02
C LYS A 158 -15.26 -10.09 1.37
N SER A 159 -14.76 -10.91 0.46
CA SER A 159 -13.53 -10.62 -0.29
C SER A 159 -13.64 -9.32 -1.08
N TYR A 160 -14.79 -9.09 -1.74
CA TYR A 160 -15.07 -7.84 -2.44
C TYR A 160 -15.01 -6.62 -1.50
N ARG A 161 -15.71 -6.66 -0.36
CA ARG A 161 -15.71 -5.57 0.63
C ARG A 161 -14.33 -5.30 1.20
N ILE A 162 -13.53 -6.35 1.43
CA ILE A 162 -12.15 -6.20 1.90
C ILE A 162 -11.28 -5.56 0.81
N SER A 163 -11.47 -5.94 -0.45
CA SER A 163 -10.75 -5.34 -1.58
C SER A 163 -11.07 -3.85 -1.75
N GLU A 164 -12.33 -3.47 -1.54
CA GLU A 164 -12.77 -2.07 -1.57
C GLU A 164 -12.13 -1.27 -0.42
N ALA A 165 -12.28 -1.73 0.82
CA ALA A 165 -11.66 -1.08 1.99
C ALA A 165 -10.13 -1.02 1.91
N LEU A 166 -9.49 -2.05 1.33
CA LEU A 166 -8.04 -2.03 1.09
C LEU A 166 -7.67 -0.95 0.06
N SER A 167 -8.45 -0.79 -1.00
CA SER A 167 -8.20 0.22 -2.03
C SER A 167 -8.33 1.65 -1.47
N GLU A 168 -9.32 1.88 -0.61
CA GLU A 168 -9.49 3.15 0.12
C GLU A 168 -8.31 3.43 1.04
N LEU A 169 -7.87 2.43 1.81
CA LEU A 169 -6.71 2.57 2.69
C LEU A 169 -5.41 2.84 1.89
N GLU A 170 -5.20 2.15 0.77
CA GLU A 170 -4.06 2.39 -0.12
C GLU A 170 -4.06 3.82 -0.68
N ALA A 171 -5.25 4.35 -1.02
CA ALA A 171 -5.40 5.72 -1.47
C ALA A 171 -5.02 6.72 -0.36
N SER A 172 -5.51 6.53 0.87
CA SER A 172 -5.14 7.39 2.01
C SER A 172 -3.66 7.29 2.37
N LEU A 173 -3.05 6.10 2.30
CA LEU A 173 -1.61 5.91 2.50
C LEU A 173 -0.80 6.69 1.46
N GLY A 174 -1.21 6.62 0.19
CA GLY A 174 -0.57 7.37 -0.90
C GLY A 174 -0.74 8.88 -0.75
N SER A 175 -1.94 9.34 -0.38
CA SER A 175 -2.23 10.75 -0.10
C SER A 175 -1.38 11.29 1.05
N CYS A 176 -1.29 10.55 2.16
CA CYS A 176 -0.46 10.91 3.29
C CYS A 176 1.03 11.02 2.91
N ASP A 177 1.54 10.10 2.11
CA ASP A 177 2.93 10.13 1.63
C ASP A 177 3.21 11.34 0.74
N VAL A 178 2.28 11.69 -0.15
CA VAL A 178 2.35 12.92 -0.95
C VAL A 178 2.39 14.14 -0.06
N LEU A 179 1.48 14.27 0.92
CA LEU A 179 1.43 15.42 1.83
C LEU A 179 2.70 15.54 2.68
N ILE A 180 3.24 14.43 3.18
CA ILE A 180 4.53 14.45 3.89
C ILE A 180 5.65 14.92 2.97
N GLY A 181 5.70 14.42 1.73
CA GLY A 181 6.69 14.86 0.74
C GLY A 181 6.58 16.35 0.40
N GLN A 182 5.35 16.85 0.22
CA GLN A 182 5.10 18.28 0.00
C GLN A 182 5.51 19.12 1.22
N GLY A 183 5.24 18.63 2.42
CA GLY A 183 5.68 19.24 3.68
C GLY A 183 7.20 19.34 3.79
N LEU A 184 7.93 18.26 3.44
CA LEU A 184 9.39 18.23 3.42
C LEU A 184 9.99 19.21 2.40
N ARG A 185 9.35 19.38 1.24
CA ARG A 185 9.77 20.33 0.20
C ARG A 185 9.36 21.77 0.48
N GLY A 186 8.62 22.02 1.56
CA GLY A 186 8.10 23.35 1.91
C GLY A 186 6.96 23.84 1.01
N GLU A 187 6.36 22.96 0.21
CA GLU A 187 5.28 23.29 -0.73
C GLU A 187 3.96 23.62 -0.01
N LEU A 188 3.81 23.15 1.24
CA LEU A 188 2.65 23.44 2.11
C LEU A 188 2.79 24.77 2.88
N GLY A 189 3.86 25.53 2.65
CA GLY A 189 4.10 26.81 3.31
C GLY A 189 4.69 26.67 4.73
N VAL A 190 4.11 27.37 5.70
CA VAL A 190 4.61 27.38 7.10
C VAL A 190 4.41 26.01 7.75
N SER A 191 5.37 25.60 8.60
CA SER A 191 5.42 24.25 9.19
C SER A 191 4.17 23.85 9.99
N ALA A 192 3.54 24.77 10.73
CA ALA A 192 2.39 24.45 11.57
C ALA A 192 1.11 24.12 10.74
N PRO A 193 0.68 24.93 9.75
CA PRO A 193 -0.40 24.53 8.84
C PRO A 193 -0.14 23.21 8.11
N ALA A 194 1.09 22.99 7.64
CA ALA A 194 1.48 21.74 6.98
C ALA A 194 1.29 20.52 7.90
N GLN A 195 1.74 20.62 9.16
CA GLN A 195 1.55 19.56 10.16
C GLN A 195 0.08 19.27 10.43
N ILE A 196 -0.78 20.30 10.53
CA ILE A 196 -2.21 20.12 10.76
C ILE A 196 -2.86 19.34 9.61
N LEU A 197 -2.53 19.68 8.36
CA LEU A 197 -3.04 18.97 7.19
C LEU A 197 -2.59 17.51 7.16
N ILE A 198 -1.29 17.25 7.38
CA ILE A 198 -0.75 15.89 7.44
C ILE A 198 -1.43 15.09 8.57
N LEU A 199 -1.65 15.70 9.73
CA LEU A 199 -2.31 15.04 10.86
C LEU A 199 -3.79 14.72 10.58
N ALA A 200 -4.49 15.57 9.83
CA ALA A 200 -5.86 15.29 9.40
C ALA A 200 -5.88 14.05 8.50
N GLU A 201 -4.99 13.99 7.51
CA GLU A 201 -4.87 12.83 6.61
C GLU A 201 -4.50 11.54 7.36
N ILE A 202 -3.58 11.62 8.32
CA ILE A 202 -3.22 10.47 9.17
C ILE A 202 -4.43 9.97 9.97
N ASN A 203 -5.33 10.85 10.43
CA ASN A 203 -6.53 10.41 11.13
C ASN A 203 -7.48 9.67 10.17
N GLU A 204 -7.70 10.18 8.96
CA GLU A 204 -8.52 9.50 7.94
C GLU A 204 -7.92 8.14 7.55
N MET A 205 -6.61 8.07 7.33
CA MET A 205 -5.89 6.82 7.11
C MET A 205 -6.10 5.82 8.26
N ASN A 206 -6.05 6.27 9.52
CA ASN A 206 -6.30 5.40 10.68
C ASN A 206 -7.75 4.92 10.77
N GLU A 207 -8.72 5.75 10.38
CA GLU A 207 -10.13 5.36 10.28
C GLU A 207 -10.34 4.32 9.18
N ASN A 208 -9.77 4.51 8.00
CA ASN A 208 -9.82 3.54 6.90
C ASN A 208 -9.14 2.22 7.28
N PHE A 209 -8.04 2.27 8.03
CA PHE A 209 -7.40 1.08 8.59
C PHE A 209 -8.31 0.35 9.58
N ALA A 210 -9.00 1.09 10.47
CA ALA A 210 -9.94 0.50 11.41
C ALA A 210 -11.12 -0.16 10.70
N THR A 211 -11.67 0.49 9.67
CA THR A 211 -12.74 -0.05 8.81
C THR A 211 -12.31 -1.35 8.14
N LEU A 212 -11.09 -1.40 7.57
CA LEU A 212 -10.54 -2.63 7.01
C LEU A 212 -10.48 -3.75 8.07
N MET A 213 -9.97 -3.45 9.26
CA MET A 213 -9.85 -4.42 10.34
C MET A 213 -11.19 -4.93 10.88
N GLU A 214 -12.26 -4.13 10.81
CA GLU A 214 -13.61 -4.56 11.19
C GLU A 214 -14.20 -5.57 10.21
N ILE A 215 -13.91 -5.40 8.91
CA ILE A 215 -14.46 -6.25 7.85
C ILE A 215 -13.68 -7.57 7.74
N VAL A 216 -12.37 -7.54 7.98
CA VAL A 216 -11.50 -8.73 7.87
C VAL A 216 -11.83 -9.73 8.98
N PRO A 217 -12.23 -10.97 8.65
CA PRO A 217 -12.57 -11.97 9.66
C PRO A 217 -11.32 -12.42 10.43
N SER A 218 -11.45 -12.67 11.73
CA SER A 218 -10.29 -13.15 12.52
C SER A 218 -9.83 -14.56 12.17
N LYS A 219 -10.69 -15.38 11.54
CA LYS A 219 -10.39 -16.74 11.07
C LYS A 219 -11.22 -17.07 9.82
N ILE A 220 -10.62 -17.84 8.91
CA ILE A 220 -11.32 -18.52 7.81
C ILE A 220 -11.69 -19.93 8.29
N GLN A 221 -12.97 -20.29 8.20
CA GLN A 221 -13.50 -21.64 8.52
C GLN A 221 -13.43 -22.56 7.30
#